data_AF-A0A378QW17-F1
#
_entry.id   AF-A0A378QW17-F1
#
_cell.length_a   1.000
_cell.length_b   1.000
_cell.length_c   1.000
_cell.angle_alpha   90.00
_cell.angle_beta   90.00
_cell.angle_gamma   90.00
#
_symmetry.space_group_name_H-M   'P 1'
#
loop_
_entity.id
_entity.type
_entity.pdbx_description
1 polymer ?
#
loop_
_entity_poly.entity_id
_entity_poly.type
_entity_poly.pdbx_seq_one_letter_code
_entity_poly.pdbx_strand_id
1 'polypeptide(L)'
;MNGQAYDDLSLEAQIRQELINGKFSGNYHLVKKNEIEATKFRRSGSSKITVPAGTYDVVRIDRVHDDKGRATSFWLAPSLNYLPVKVSQTNDGKVISMELTKVN
;
A
#
# COMPACT_ATOMS: atom_id res chain seq x y z
N MET A 1 -23.03 -1.15 13.48
CA MET A 1 -21.73 -0.66 12.99
C MET A 1 -22.00 0.07 11.67
N ASN A 2 -22.00 1.40 11.65
CA ASN A 2 -22.23 2.20 10.43
C ASN A 2 -20.87 2.66 9.87
N GLY A 3 -20.01 1.72 9.49
CA GLY A 3 -18.68 2.01 8.94
C GLY A 3 -18.46 1.24 7.64
N GLN A 4 -17.96 1.93 6.61
CA GLN A 4 -17.57 1.28 5.36
C GLN A 4 -16.35 0.39 5.62
N ALA A 5 -16.45 -0.88 5.21
CA ALA A 5 -15.35 -1.84 5.27
C ALA A 5 -15.01 -2.29 3.85
N TYR A 6 -13.75 -2.65 3.66
CA TYR A 6 -13.16 -2.98 2.36
C TYR A 6 -12.55 -4.37 2.42
N ASP A 7 -12.66 -5.15 1.36
CA ASP A 7 -11.75 -6.27 1.11
C ASP A 7 -10.39 -5.76 0.60
N ASP A 8 -9.42 -6.65 0.42
CA ASP A 8 -8.06 -6.25 0.03
C ASP A 8 -8.01 -5.47 -1.31
N LEU A 9 -8.85 -5.82 -2.30
CA LEU A 9 -8.86 -5.14 -3.61
C LEU A 9 -9.60 -3.81 -3.57
N SER A 10 -10.75 -3.75 -2.89
CA SER A 10 -11.48 -2.48 -2.75
C SER A 10 -10.73 -1.49 -1.86
N LEU A 11 -9.94 -1.97 -0.89
CA LEU A 11 -9.06 -1.13 -0.08
C LEU A 11 -7.94 -0.50 -0.92
N GLU A 12 -7.31 -1.28 -1.80
CA GLU A 12 -6.30 -0.74 -2.72
C GLU A 12 -6.88 0.36 -3.62
N ALA A 13 -8.05 0.11 -4.21
CA ALA A 13 -8.74 1.09 -5.05
C ALA A 13 -9.09 2.36 -4.27
N GLN A 14 -9.59 2.23 -3.04
CA GLN A 14 -9.90 3.37 -2.17
C GLN A 14 -8.65 4.20 -1.87
N ILE A 15 -7.54 3.56 -1.46
CA ILE A 15 -6.28 4.25 -1.18
C ILE A 15 -5.80 5.04 -2.41
N ARG A 16 -5.85 4.42 -3.59
CA ARG A 16 -5.49 5.07 -4.86
C ARG A 16 -6.37 6.28 -5.13
N GLN A 17 -7.69 6.14 -4.97
CA GLN A 17 -8.64 7.23 -5.16
C GLN A 17 -8.40 8.40 -4.20
N GLU A 18 -8.08 8.11 -2.94
CA GLU A 18 -7.75 9.16 -1.97
C GLU A 18 -6.43 9.87 -2.31
N LEU A 19 -5.42 9.13 -2.77
CA LEU A 19 -4.14 9.71 -3.19
C LEU A 19 -4.28 10.60 -4.43
N ILE A 20 -5.07 10.17 -5.41
CA ILE A 20 -5.42 10.99 -6.60
C ILE A 20 -6.06 12.30 -6.18
N ASN A 21 -6.99 12.24 -5.23
CA ASN A 21 -7.71 13.41 -4.75
C ASN A 21 -6.95 14.23 -3.70
N GLY A 22 -5.74 13.82 -3.30
CA GLY A 22 -4.95 14.48 -2.25
C GLY A 22 -5.56 14.37 -0.84
N LYS A 23 -6.43 13.39 -0.59
CA LYS A 23 -7.21 13.22 0.65
C LYS A 23 -6.89 11.91 1.39
N PHE A 24 -5.63 11.49 1.39
CA PHE A 24 -5.22 10.24 2.03
C PHE A 24 -5.52 10.24 3.54
N SER A 25 -6.48 9.40 3.95
CA SER A 25 -6.97 9.27 5.32
C SER A 25 -6.11 8.33 6.17
N GLY A 26 -5.59 7.26 5.55
CA GLY A 26 -4.72 6.27 6.18
C GLY A 26 -5.39 5.40 7.25
N ASN A 27 -6.72 5.43 7.41
CA ASN A 27 -7.44 4.65 8.43
C ASN A 27 -8.63 3.94 7.80
N TYR A 28 -8.62 2.59 7.83
CA TYR A 28 -9.61 1.78 7.13
C TYR A 28 -10.07 0.58 7.96
N HIS A 29 -11.25 0.05 7.61
CA HIS A 29 -11.73 -1.23 8.10
C HIS A 29 -11.55 -2.30 7.02
N LEU A 30 -10.72 -3.30 7.30
CA LEU A 30 -10.39 -4.37 6.37
C LEU A 30 -11.16 -5.64 6.74
N VAL A 31 -11.96 -6.14 5.81
CA VAL A 31 -12.68 -7.40 5.96
C VAL A 31 -11.67 -8.54 5.78
N LYS A 32 -11.53 -9.34 6.84
CA LYS A 32 -10.83 -10.63 6.83
C LYS A 32 -11.85 -11.75 6.93
N LYS A 33 -11.38 -12.99 6.76
CA LYS A 33 -12.24 -14.18 6.69
C LYS A 33 -13.24 -14.28 7.85
N ASN A 34 -12.81 -13.92 9.06
CA ASN A 34 -13.59 -14.10 10.28
C ASN A 34 -13.85 -12.79 11.05
N GLU A 35 -13.29 -11.66 10.62
CA GLU A 35 -13.32 -10.42 11.40
C GLU A 35 -13.15 -9.17 10.51
N ILE A 36 -13.40 -8.01 11.10
CA ILE A 36 -13.09 -6.71 10.49
C ILE A 36 -11.96 -6.08 11.30
N GLU A 37 -10.81 -5.89 10.67
CA GLU A 37 -9.60 -5.36 11.28
C GLU A 37 -9.48 -3.85 11.03
N ALA A 38 -9.21 -3.05 12.06
CA ALA A 38 -8.84 -1.64 11.89
C ALA A 38 -7.41 -1.56 11.34
N THR A 39 -7.27 -1.26 10.05
CA THR A 39 -5.99 -1.21 9.34
C THR A 39 -5.55 0.21 9.12
N LYS A 40 -4.33 0.54 9.57
CA LYS A 40 -3.75 1.88 9.43
C LYS A 40 -2.59 1.90 8.45
N PHE A 41 -2.49 2.99 7.71
CA PHE A 41 -1.39 3.29 6.80
C PHE A 41 -0.84 4.67 7.05
N ARG A 42 0.47 4.82 6.94
CA ARG A 42 1.16 6.10 7.03
C ARG A 42 1.82 6.42 5.70
N ARG A 43 1.68 7.66 5.23
CA ARG A 43 2.46 8.18 4.10
C ARG A 43 3.88 8.48 4.59
N SER A 44 4.86 7.82 4.00
CA SER A 44 6.27 7.87 4.45
C SER A 44 7.17 8.75 3.59
N GLY A 45 6.64 9.30 2.49
CA GLY A 45 7.32 10.29 1.66
C GLY A 45 7.25 9.97 0.17
N SER A 46 7.91 10.80 -0.63
CA SER A 46 8.08 10.59 -2.07
C SER A 46 9.54 10.31 -2.40
N SER A 47 9.80 9.41 -3.33
CA SER A 47 11.16 9.07 -3.78
C SER A 47 11.13 8.64 -5.24
N LYS A 48 12.30 8.51 -5.85
CA LYS A 48 12.46 7.85 -7.16
C LYS A 48 12.98 6.44 -6.94
N ILE A 49 12.38 5.44 -7.59
CA ILE A 49 12.85 4.05 -7.52
C ILE A 49 12.97 3.45 -8.91
N THR A 50 13.86 2.48 -9.06
CA THR A 50 14.00 1.67 -10.28
C THR A 50 13.52 0.25 -9.99
N VAL A 51 12.67 -0.25 -10.89
CA VAL A 51 12.18 -1.64 -10.96
C VAL A 51 12.43 -2.15 -12.38
N PRO A 52 12.26 -3.45 -12.69
CA PRO A 52 12.55 -3.92 -14.05
C PRO A 52 11.69 -3.27 -15.15
N ALA A 53 10.48 -2.80 -14.80
CA ALA A 53 9.63 -2.01 -15.71
C ALA A 53 10.09 -0.56 -15.93
N GLY A 54 11.18 -0.11 -15.32
CA GLY A 54 11.71 1.25 -15.46
C GLY A 54 11.84 2.02 -14.15
N THR A 55 12.04 3.33 -14.26
CA THR A 55 12.24 4.24 -13.12
C THR A 55 11.02 5.14 -12.93
N TYR A 56 10.50 5.20 -11.71
CA TYR A 56 9.27 5.91 -11.39
C TYR A 56 9.49 6.85 -10.19
N ASP A 57 8.92 8.04 -10.26
CA ASP A 57 8.60 8.82 -9.07
C ASP A 57 7.45 8.12 -8.34
N VAL A 58 7.61 7.91 -7.03
CA VAL A 58 6.70 7.12 -6.22
C VAL A 58 6.38 7.81 -4.90
N VAL A 59 5.18 7.55 -4.39
CA VAL A 59 4.79 7.83 -3.00
C VAL A 59 4.86 6.52 -2.23
N ARG A 60 5.60 6.50 -1.12
CA ARG A 60 5.63 5.35 -0.22
C ARG A 60 4.54 5.46 0.83
N ILE A 61 3.78 4.39 1.01
CA ILE A 61 2.92 4.20 2.18
C ILE A 61 3.34 2.93 2.92
N ASP A 62 3.27 2.97 4.24
CA ASP A 62 3.59 1.84 5.11
C ASP A 62 2.34 1.42 5.89
N ARG A 63 2.06 0.12 5.95
CA ARG A 63 1.07 -0.41 6.88
C ARG A 63 1.64 -0.32 8.29
N VAL A 64 0.85 0.23 9.21
CA VAL A 64 1.17 0.27 10.63
C VAL A 64 0.74 -1.06 11.24
N HIS A 65 1.70 -1.84 11.71
CA HIS A 65 1.48 -3.08 12.45
C HIS A 65 1.77 -2.82 13.94
N ASP A 66 1.03 -3.47 14.82
CA ASP A 66 1.32 -3.42 16.27
C ASP A 66 2.52 -4.31 16.64
N ASP A 67 2.78 -5.33 15.82
CA ASP A 67 3.93 -6.24 15.95
C ASP A 67 5.19 -5.65 15.30
N LYS A 68 6.29 -5.64 16.06
CA LYS A 68 7.60 -5.17 15.61
C LYS A 68 8.26 -6.09 14.57
N GLY A 69 7.86 -7.36 14.51
CA GLY A 69 8.37 -8.34 13.54
C GLY A 69 7.82 -8.14 12.12
N ARG A 70 6.74 -7.35 11.96
CA ARG A 70 6.01 -7.21 10.70
C ARG A 70 6.14 -5.81 10.14
N ALA A 71 6.55 -5.72 8.87
CA ALA A 71 6.54 -4.47 8.13
C ALA A 71 5.94 -4.69 6.75
N THR A 72 5.16 -3.73 6.26
CA THR A 72 4.70 -3.76 4.88
C THR A 72 4.77 -2.36 4.29
N SER A 73 5.39 -2.25 3.12
CA SER A 73 5.61 -1.00 2.42
C SER A 73 5.17 -1.13 0.97
N PHE A 74 4.50 -0.09 0.48
CA PHE A 74 4.04 0.02 -0.90
C PHE A 74 4.63 1.28 -1.51
N TRP A 75 5.19 1.17 -2.71
CA TRP A 75 5.63 2.30 -3.52
C TRP A 75 4.69 2.45 -4.69
N LEU A 76 3.90 3.53 -4.65
CA LEU A 76 2.82 3.81 -5.58
C LEU A 76 3.28 4.85 -6.59
N ALA A 77 3.21 4.56 -7.89
CA ALA A 77 3.64 5.49 -8.94
C ALA A 77 2.47 6.38 -9.39
N PRO A 78 2.49 7.71 -9.16
CA PRO A 78 1.42 8.61 -9.60
C PRO A 78 1.19 8.58 -11.11
N SER A 79 2.26 8.42 -11.90
CA SER A 79 2.18 8.29 -13.37
C SER A 79 1.44 7.05 -13.84
N LEU A 80 1.32 6.02 -13.00
CA LEU A 80 0.56 4.79 -13.26
C LEU A 80 -0.74 4.77 -12.44
N ASN A 81 -1.35 5.93 -12.22
CA ASN A 81 -2.59 6.06 -11.45
C ASN A 81 -2.47 5.45 -10.04
N TYR A 82 -1.33 5.73 -9.38
CA TYR A 82 -0.96 5.21 -8.06
C TYR A 82 -0.92 3.68 -7.95
N LEU A 83 -0.65 2.97 -9.05
CA LEU A 83 -0.40 1.53 -9.02
C LEU A 83 0.84 1.22 -8.13
N PRO A 84 0.80 0.18 -7.29
CA PRO A 84 1.99 -0.33 -6.61
C PRO A 84 3.01 -0.86 -7.63
N VAL A 85 4.14 -0.18 -7.77
CA VAL A 85 5.26 -0.64 -8.61
C VAL A 85 6.25 -1.49 -7.82
N LYS A 86 6.24 -1.38 -6.49
CA LYS A 86 6.98 -2.23 -5.56
C LYS A 86 6.17 -2.45 -4.30
N VAL A 87 6.23 -3.66 -3.76
CA VAL A 87 5.72 -4.03 -2.45
C VAL A 87 6.80 -4.78 -1.70
N SER A 88 7.01 -4.45 -0.43
CA SER A 88 7.94 -5.17 0.45
C SER A 88 7.22 -5.59 1.71
N GLN A 89 7.36 -6.85 2.08
CA GLN A 89 6.84 -7.42 3.31
C GLN A 89 7.99 -8.03 4.10
N THR A 90 8.13 -7.62 5.34
CA THR A 90 9.03 -8.24 6.31
C THR A 90 8.20 -8.98 7.34
N ASN A 91 8.59 -10.22 7.65
CA ASN A 91 8.03 -11.00 8.75
C ASN A 91 9.17 -11.74 9.45
N ASP A 92 9.46 -11.36 10.70
CA ASP A 92 10.53 -11.95 11.52
C ASP A 92 11.88 -12.02 10.79
N GLY A 93 12.27 -10.92 10.15
CA GLY A 93 13.52 -10.81 9.39
C GLY A 93 13.49 -11.43 7.99
N LYS A 94 12.45 -12.21 7.64
CA LYS A 94 12.26 -12.69 6.26
C LYS A 94 11.61 -11.60 5.42
N VAL A 95 12.25 -11.25 4.31
CA VAL A 95 11.76 -10.21 3.38
C VAL A 95 11.27 -10.85 2.09
N ILE A 96 10.05 -10.51 1.70
CA ILE A 96 9.47 -10.85 0.39
C ILE A 96 9.20 -9.52 -0.32
N SER A 97 9.69 -9.39 -1.56
CA SER A 97 9.43 -8.21 -2.39
C SER A 97 8.81 -8.58 -3.72
N MET A 98 7.88 -7.75 -4.18
CA MET A 98 7.30 -7.79 -5.52
C MET A 98 7.65 -6.49 -6.23
N GLU A 99 8.03 -6.58 -7.50
CA GLU A 99 8.40 -5.44 -8.33
C GLU A 99 7.73 -5.55 -9.70
N LEU A 100 7.29 -4.42 -10.23
CA LEU A 100 6.69 -4.35 -11.56
C LEU A 100 7.75 -4.66 -12.61
N THR A 101 7.53 -5.72 -13.39
CA THR A 101 8.51 -6.19 -14.36
C THR A 101 8.31 -5.61 -15.76
N LYS A 102 7.05 -5.34 -16.13
CA LYS A 102 6.70 -4.76 -17.43
C LYS A 102 5.35 -4.05 -17.35
N VAL A 103 5.19 -2.98 -18.13
CA VAL A 103 3.90 -2.35 -18.46
C VAL A 103 3.57 -2.68 -19.92
N ASN A 104 2.33 -3.05 -20.20
CA ASN A 104 1.86 -3.39 -21.54
C ASN A 104 1.34 -2.15 -22.27
#